data_AF-A0A929W6T3-F1
#
_entry.id   AF-A0A929W6T3-F1
#
_cell.length_a   1.000
_cell.length_b   1.000
_cell.length_c   1.000
_cell.angle_alpha   90.00
_cell.angle_beta   90.00
_cell.angle_gamma   90.00
#
_symmetry.space_group_name_H-M   'P 1'
#
loop_
_entity.id
_entity.type
_entity.pdbx_description
1 polymer ?
#
loop_
_entity_poly.entity_id
_entity_poly.type
_entity_poly.pdbx_seq_one_letter_code
_entity_poly.pdbx_strand_id
1 'polypeptide(L)'
;SRRQALAEERRERRERRAAAAAERKKRKSKRAHAEESSEVDIRQGDTLSEIARRNNTTVEKLQKINNLDGSAIRAGKKLRVK
;
A
#
# COMPACT_ATOMS: atom_id res chain seq x y z
N SER A 1 -38.72 -6.36 29.03
CA SER A 1 -38.63 -7.80 29.41
C SER A 1 -37.22 -8.34 29.30
N ARG A 2 -36.77 -9.27 30.18
CA ARG A 2 -35.41 -9.88 30.17
C ARG A 2 -34.98 -10.47 28.81
N ARG A 3 -35.93 -10.94 28.01
CA ARG A 3 -35.73 -11.44 26.64
C ARG A 3 -35.34 -10.37 25.62
N GLN A 4 -35.81 -9.12 25.80
CA GLN A 4 -35.44 -7.98 24.93
C GLN A 4 -34.01 -7.52 25.24
N ALA A 5 -33.66 -7.38 26.52
CA ALA A 5 -32.32 -7.01 26.95
C ALA A 5 -31.25 -8.00 26.45
N LEU A 6 -31.50 -9.31 26.55
CA LEU A 6 -30.58 -10.33 26.02
C LEU A 6 -30.50 -10.31 24.49
N ALA A 7 -31.55 -9.89 23.78
CA ALA A 7 -31.53 -9.77 22.32
C ALA A 7 -30.73 -8.53 21.87
N GLU A 8 -30.87 -7.41 22.58
CA GLU A 8 -30.10 -6.18 22.37
C GLU A 8 -28.62 -6.40 22.65
N GLU A 9 -28.26 -7.02 23.77
CA GLU A 9 -26.87 -7.31 24.13
C GLU A 9 -26.19 -8.24 23.08
N ARG A 10 -26.92 -9.25 22.59
CA ARG A 10 -26.43 -10.12 21.52
C ARG A 10 -26.25 -9.38 20.19
N ARG A 11 -27.13 -8.42 19.88
CA ARG A 11 -27.04 -7.57 18.70
C ARG A 11 -25.83 -6.64 18.78
N GLU A 12 -25.65 -5.94 19.90
CA GLU A 12 -24.50 -5.06 20.12
C GLU A 12 -23.18 -5.82 20.05
N ARG A 13 -23.11 -7.01 20.67
CA ARG A 13 -21.91 -7.86 20.62
C ARG A 13 -21.60 -8.32 19.21
N ARG A 14 -22.62 -8.60 18.39
CA ARG A 14 -22.46 -8.96 16.97
C ARG A 14 -21.99 -7.76 16.14
N GLU A 15 -22.55 -6.56 16.37
CA GLU A 15 -22.16 -5.33 15.69
C GLU A 15 -20.71 -4.93 16.03
N ARG A 16 -20.30 -4.99 17.31
CA ARG A 16 -18.90 -4.77 17.74
C ARG A 16 -17.94 -5.76 17.12
N ARG A 17 -18.31 -7.05 17.02
CA ARG A 17 -17.50 -8.09 16.35
C ARG A 17 -17.41 -7.86 14.85
N ALA A 18 -18.49 -7.46 14.20
CA ALA A 18 -18.51 -7.15 12.76
C ALA A 18 -17.64 -5.92 12.45
N ALA A 19 -17.74 -4.86 13.27
CA ALA A 19 -16.91 -3.66 13.14
C ALA A 19 -15.41 -3.99 13.31
N ALA A 20 -15.05 -4.78 14.33
CA ALA A 20 -13.67 -5.22 14.54
C ALA A 20 -13.13 -6.08 13.38
N ALA A 21 -13.96 -6.92 12.78
CA ALA A 21 -13.58 -7.73 11.62
C ALA A 21 -13.38 -6.87 10.36
N ALA A 22 -14.23 -5.88 10.13
CA ALA A 22 -14.10 -4.93 9.01
C ALA A 22 -12.83 -4.07 9.15
N GLU A 23 -12.54 -3.60 10.37
CA GLU A 23 -11.36 -2.79 10.66
C GLU A 23 -10.06 -3.60 10.46
N ARG A 24 -10.03 -4.87 10.90
CA ARG A 24 -8.92 -5.81 10.61
C ARG A 24 -8.73 -6.06 9.11
N LYS A 25 -9.81 -6.25 8.34
CA LYS A 25 -9.73 -6.42 6.88
C LYS A 25 -9.15 -5.17 6.20
N LYS A 26 -9.59 -3.98 6.60
CA LYS A 26 -9.06 -2.69 6.10
C LYS A 26 -7.59 -2.50 6.45
N ARG A 27 -7.15 -2.85 7.67
CA ARG A 27 -5.73 -2.81 8.05
C ARG A 27 -4.89 -3.81 7.25
N LYS A 28 -5.40 -5.01 6.99
CA LYS A 28 -4.72 -6.02 6.18
C LYS A 28 -4.53 -5.57 4.74
N SER A 29 -5.56 -5.00 4.11
CA SER A 29 -5.44 -4.46 2.75
C SER A 29 -4.51 -3.24 2.67
N LYS A 30 -4.56 -2.33 3.66
CA LYS A 30 -3.64 -1.19 3.71
C LYS A 30 -2.17 -1.62 3.86
N ARG A 31 -1.90 -2.63 4.69
CA ARG A 31 -0.55 -3.21 4.82
C ARG A 31 -0.11 -3.89 3.53
N ALA A 32 -0.96 -4.71 2.92
CA ALA A 32 -0.63 -5.36 1.64
C ALA A 32 -0.29 -4.32 0.57
N HIS A 33 -1.07 -3.24 0.48
CA HIS A 33 -0.82 -2.17 -0.49
C HIS A 33 0.44 -1.36 -0.18
N ALA A 34 0.77 -1.13 1.09
CA ALA A 34 1.99 -0.41 1.48
C ALA A 34 3.28 -1.23 1.23
N GLU A 35 3.21 -2.54 1.38
CA GLU A 35 4.33 -3.45 1.03
C GLU A 35 4.56 -3.51 -0.48
N GLU A 36 3.49 -3.39 -1.27
CA GLU A 36 3.55 -3.39 -2.73
C GLU A 36 3.99 -2.04 -3.28
N SER A 37 3.52 -0.91 -2.73
CA SER A 37 3.90 0.44 -3.17
C SER A 37 5.12 0.97 -2.43
N SER A 38 6.32 0.53 -2.83
CA SER A 38 7.56 1.19 -2.41
C SER A 38 7.88 2.35 -3.37
N GLU A 39 8.11 3.55 -2.82
CA GLU A 39 8.49 4.75 -3.57
C GLU A 39 9.85 5.26 -3.10
N VAL A 40 10.65 5.81 -4.01
CA VAL A 40 11.94 6.45 -3.70
C VAL A 40 11.99 7.86 -4.29
N ASP A 41 12.58 8.80 -3.54
CA ASP A 41 12.83 10.16 -4.04
C ASP A 41 14.07 10.16 -4.95
N ILE A 42 13.91 10.64 -6.18
CA ILE A 42 15.02 10.75 -7.14
C ILE A 42 15.91 11.92 -6.73
N ARG A 43 17.19 11.65 -6.49
CA ARG A 43 18.20 12.68 -6.18
C ARG A 43 18.93 13.11 -7.45
N GLN A 44 19.54 14.30 -7.40
CA GLN A 44 20.36 14.77 -8.50
C GLN A 44 21.55 13.81 -8.71
N GLY A 45 21.70 13.31 -9.93
CA GLY A 45 22.72 12.32 -10.28
C GLY A 45 22.29 10.86 -10.16
N ASP A 46 21.10 10.56 -9.60
CA ASP A 46 20.57 9.20 -9.64
C ASP A 46 20.20 8.81 -11.08
N THR A 47 20.40 7.53 -11.41
CA THR A 47 19.98 6.94 -12.69
C THR A 47 18.98 5.82 -12.46
N LEU A 48 18.13 5.55 -13.45
CA LEU A 48 17.18 4.43 -13.44
C LEU A 48 17.88 3.09 -13.14
N SER A 49 19.06 2.86 -13.72
CA SER A 49 19.85 1.65 -13.52
C SER A 49 20.33 1.48 -12.09
N GLU A 50 20.81 2.56 -11.45
CA GLU A 50 21.24 2.51 -10.06
C GLU A 50 20.06 2.33 -9.10
N ILE A 51 18.96 3.02 -9.34
CA ILE A 51 17.74 2.87 -8.53
C ILE A 51 17.20 1.43 -8.65
N ALA A 52 17.18 0.88 -9.87
CA ALA A 52 16.77 -0.49 -10.13
C ALA A 52 17.63 -1.50 -9.34
N ARG A 53 18.95 -1.36 -9.42
CA ARG A 53 19.91 -2.20 -8.69
C ARG A 53 19.74 -2.11 -7.18
N ARG A 54 19.62 -0.90 -6.64
CA ARG A 54 19.43 -0.67 -5.18
C ARG A 54 18.12 -1.27 -4.66
N ASN A 55 17.09 -1.36 -5.50
CA ASN A 55 15.77 -1.86 -5.12
C ASN A 55 15.49 -3.30 -5.59
N ASN A 56 16.50 -4.01 -6.10
CA ASN A 56 16.37 -5.38 -6.64
C ASN A 56 15.23 -5.50 -7.67
N THR A 57 15.15 -4.53 -8.59
CA THR A 57 14.17 -4.47 -9.67
C THR A 57 14.88 -4.20 -11.00
N THR A 58 14.15 -4.14 -12.11
CA THR A 58 14.71 -3.88 -13.44
C THR A 58 14.29 -2.52 -13.96
N VAL A 59 15.10 -1.93 -14.84
CA VAL A 59 14.78 -0.66 -15.51
C VAL A 59 13.43 -0.75 -16.23
N GLU A 60 13.19 -1.86 -16.94
CA GLU A 60 11.91 -2.11 -17.63
C GLU A 60 10.72 -2.13 -16.67
N LYS A 61 10.87 -2.76 -15.50
CA LYS A 61 9.81 -2.79 -14.50
C LYS A 61 9.55 -1.38 -13.96
N LEU A 62 10.60 -0.61 -13.66
CA LEU A 62 10.48 0.78 -13.24
C LEU A 62 9.80 1.66 -14.29
N GLN A 63 10.13 1.48 -15.56
CA GLN A 63 9.49 2.19 -16.67
C GLN A 63 8.00 1.86 -16.75
N LYS A 64 7.63 0.57 -16.68
CA LYS A 64 6.24 0.12 -16.73
C LYS A 64 5.39 0.66 -15.58
N ILE A 65 5.89 0.62 -14.34
CA ILE A 65 5.09 1.05 -13.17
C ILE A 65 5.00 2.57 -13.01
N ASN A 66 5.90 3.32 -13.65
CA ASN A 66 5.92 4.79 -13.62
C ASN A 66 5.54 5.43 -14.97
N ASN A 67 5.14 4.65 -15.97
CA ASN A 67 4.84 5.09 -17.34
C ASN A 67 5.94 5.99 -17.91
N LEU A 68 7.21 5.55 -17.83
CA LEU A 68 8.35 6.31 -18.34
C LEU A 68 8.73 5.83 -19.74
N ASP A 69 8.77 6.77 -20.68
CA ASP A 69 9.30 6.56 -22.01
C ASP A 69 10.83 6.81 -22.00
N GLY A 70 11.59 5.74 -21.76
CA GLY A 70 13.05 5.76 -21.77
C GLY A 70 13.71 5.97 -20.41
N SER A 71 14.92 6.52 -20.40
CA SER A 71 15.80 6.58 -19.21
C SER A 71 15.78 7.93 -18.48
N ALA A 72 14.98 8.89 -18.96
CA ALA A 72 14.95 10.23 -18.41
C ALA A 72 14.12 10.27 -17.11
N ILE A 73 14.80 10.51 -15.98
CA ILE A 73 14.18 10.76 -14.69
C ILE A 73 14.55 12.15 -14.18
N ARG A 74 13.63 12.79 -13.45
CA ARG A 74 13.84 14.14 -12.91
C ARG A 74 14.02 14.08 -11.41
N ALA A 75 15.08 14.71 -10.92
CA ALA A 75 15.32 14.90 -9.51
C ALA A 75 14.13 15.63 -8.84
N GLY A 76 13.86 15.28 -7.57
CA GLY A 76 12.75 15.83 -6.80
C GLY A 76 11.39 15.21 -7.09
N LYS A 77 11.31 14.22 -7.98
CA LYS A 77 10.10 13.40 -8.16
C LYS A 77 10.24 12.06 -7.43
N LYS A 78 9.08 11.47 -7.11
CA LYS A 78 9.00 10.10 -6.59
C LYS A 78 8.99 9.11 -7.73
N LEU A 79 9.68 8.00 -7.53
CA LEU A 79 9.70 6.85 -8.42
C LEU A 79 9.17 5.64 -7.67
N ARG A 80 8.13 5.01 -8.19
CA ARG A 80 7.65 3.72 -7.71
C ARG A 80 8.68 2.65 -8.07
N VAL A 81 9.03 1.78 -7.12
CA VAL A 81 10.07 0.74 -7.32
C VAL A 81 9.57 -0.69 -7.14
N LYS A 82 8.39 -0.86 -6.56
CA LYS A 82 7.71 -2.15 -6.43
C LYS A 82 6.26 -2.06 -6.89
#